data_AF-A0A9E4G3T1-F1
#
_entry.id   AF-A0A9E4G3T1-F1
#
_cell.length_a   1.000
_cell.length_b   1.000
_cell.length_c   1.000
_cell.angle_alpha   90.00
_cell.angle_beta   90.00
_cell.angle_gamma   90.00
#
_symmetry.space_group_name_H-M   'P 1'
#
loop_
_entity.id
_entity.type
_entity.pdbx_description
1 polymer ?
#
loop_
_entity_poly.entity_id
_entity_poly.type
_entity_poly.pdbx_seq_one_letter_code
_entity_poly.pdbx_strand_id
1 'polypeptide(L)'
;MILLEQNYRSTQNILDVARAVIDRNRNRTPKALHTELGRGEMATVFEAFDERYEASEVLERIRQLRTENDLDYKDFAVMYRTNAQSRAMEHAFVGKIPYVLVGGVGFYKRREVI
;
A
#
# COMPACT_ATOMS: atom_id res chain seq x y z
N MET A 1 -5.32 -21.34 -25.60
CA MET A 1 -5.36 -20.48 -24.39
C MET A 1 -4.38 -19.35 -24.61
N ILE A 2 -4.83 -18.10 -24.55
CA ILE A 2 -3.94 -16.93 -24.68
C ILE A 2 -3.56 -16.50 -23.27
N LEU A 3 -2.26 -16.39 -23.01
CA LEU A 3 -1.70 -15.93 -21.75
C LEU A 3 -1.28 -14.47 -21.93
N LEU A 4 -1.87 -13.56 -21.16
CA LEU A 4 -1.43 -12.17 -21.08
C LEU A 4 -0.34 -12.09 -20.02
N GLU A 5 0.90 -11.97 -20.46
CA GLU A 5 2.10 -12.00 -19.61
C GLU A 5 2.77 -10.63 -19.46
N GLN A 6 2.40 -9.67 -20.30
CA GLN A 6 2.93 -8.31 -20.21
C GLN A 6 2.14 -7.48 -19.20
N ASN A 7 2.83 -6.91 -18.22
CA ASN A 7 2.29 -6.00 -17.24
C ASN A 7 2.69 -4.56 -17.58
N TYR A 8 1.70 -3.68 -17.64
CA TYR A 8 1.86 -2.28 -18.01
C TYR A 8 1.75 -1.32 -16.80
N ARG A 9 1.56 -1.85 -15.59
CA ARG A 9 1.30 -1.06 -14.37
C ARG A 9 2.50 -0.97 -13.45
N SER A 10 3.23 -2.07 -13.30
CA SER A 10 4.21 -2.25 -12.23
C SER A 10 5.60 -2.47 -12.79
N THR A 11 6.59 -2.05 -12.01
CA THR A 11 8.02 -2.27 -12.28
C THR A 11 8.45 -3.70 -11.96
N GLN A 12 9.60 -4.13 -12.47
CA GLN A 12 10.03 -5.53 -12.37
C GLN A 12 10.20 -5.97 -10.91
N ASN A 13 10.73 -5.12 -10.03
CA ASN A 13 10.90 -5.48 -8.62
C ASN A 13 9.55 -5.77 -7.92
N ILE A 14 8.49 -5.01 -8.23
CA ILE A 14 7.14 -5.27 -7.69
C ILE A 14 6.60 -6.61 -8.22
N LEU A 15 6.80 -6.88 -9.52
CA LEU A 15 6.38 -8.15 -10.13
C LEU A 15 7.13 -9.34 -9.52
N ASP A 16 8.41 -9.20 -9.25
CA ASP A 16 9.24 -10.25 -8.67
C ASP A 16 8.77 -10.61 -7.25
N VAL A 17 8.45 -9.60 -6.41
CA VAL A 17 7.88 -9.81 -5.08
C VAL A 17 6.52 -10.50 -5.16
N ALA A 18 5.62 -10.01 -6.01
CA ALA A 18 4.30 -10.60 -6.20
C ALA A 18 4.38 -12.07 -6.69
N ARG A 19 5.31 -12.34 -7.61
CA ARG A 19 5.57 -13.67 -8.14
C ARG A 19 6.09 -14.63 -7.07
N ALA A 20 7.06 -14.20 -6.28
CA ALA A 20 7.62 -15.01 -5.18
C ALA A 20 6.56 -15.42 -4.14
N VAL A 21 5.55 -14.57 -3.90
CA VAL A 21 4.42 -14.88 -3.02
C VAL A 21 3.44 -15.87 -3.67
N ILE A 22 3.00 -15.60 -4.91
CA ILE A 22 1.95 -16.40 -5.57
C ILE A 22 2.44 -17.78 -6.05
N ASP A 23 3.73 -17.94 -6.33
CA ASP A 23 4.31 -19.21 -6.80
C ASP A 23 4.24 -20.32 -5.72
N ARG A 24 3.97 -19.96 -4.46
CA ARG A 24 3.74 -20.91 -3.36
C ARG A 24 2.35 -21.58 -3.42
N ASN A 25 1.43 -21.11 -4.25
CA ASN A 25 0.07 -21.66 -4.33
C ASN A 25 0.02 -22.94 -5.19
N ARG A 26 -0.49 -24.04 -4.62
CA ARG A 26 -0.50 -25.38 -5.25
C ARG A 26 -1.37 -25.50 -6.51
N ASN A 27 -2.46 -24.74 -6.60
CA ASN A 27 -3.42 -24.81 -7.72
C ASN A 27 -3.25 -23.63 -8.70
N ARG A 28 -2.00 -23.26 -9.02
CA ARG A 28 -1.70 -22.11 -9.88
C ARG A 28 -1.39 -22.54 -11.31
N THR A 29 -2.02 -21.87 -12.28
CA THR A 29 -1.54 -21.88 -13.67
C THR A 29 -0.28 -21.02 -13.77
N PRO A 30 0.88 -21.56 -14.20
CA PRO A 30 2.10 -20.79 -14.31
C PRO A 30 1.94 -19.68 -15.36
N LYS A 31 2.33 -18.46 -14.97
CA LYS A 31 2.41 -17.28 -15.85
C LYS A 31 3.69 -16.51 -15.51
N ALA A 32 4.43 -16.08 -16.53
CA ALA A 32 5.65 -15.30 -16.37
C ALA A 32 5.38 -13.82 -16.66
N LEU A 33 4.91 -13.10 -15.64
CA LEU A 33 4.70 -11.65 -15.79
C LEU A 33 6.02 -10.92 -16.02
N HIS A 34 6.07 -10.05 -17.03
CA HIS A 34 7.20 -9.17 -17.34
C HIS A 34 6.72 -7.75 -17.64
N THR A 35 7.61 -6.76 -17.53
CA THR A 35 7.30 -5.33 -17.75
C THR A 35 8.44 -4.63 -18.50
N GLU A 36 8.08 -3.61 -19.27
CA GLU A 36 9.01 -2.73 -19.99
C GLU A 36 9.36 -1.47 -19.19
N LEU A 37 8.74 -1.26 -18.02
CA LEU A 37 8.95 -0.10 -17.15
C LEU A 37 10.31 -0.10 -16.42
N GLY A 38 11.14 -1.13 -16.62
CA GLY A 38 12.41 -1.33 -15.92
C GLY A 38 12.24 -1.87 -14.50
N ARG A 39 13.33 -1.85 -13.71
CA ARG A 39 13.36 -2.49 -12.38
C ARG A 39 12.60 -1.73 -11.31
N GLY A 40 12.64 -0.39 -11.33
CA GLY A 40 12.06 0.46 -10.29
C GLY A 40 12.75 0.30 -8.93
N GLU A 41 12.14 0.86 -7.89
CA GLU A 41 12.62 0.76 -6.51
C GLU A 41 12.42 -0.64 -5.90
N MET A 42 13.19 -0.99 -4.88
CA MET A 42 13.01 -2.24 -4.13
C MET A 42 11.89 -2.09 -3.11
N ALA A 43 11.14 -3.17 -2.89
CA ALA A 43 10.17 -3.22 -1.80
C ALA A 43 10.89 -3.19 -0.45
N THR A 44 10.52 -2.25 0.41
CA THR A 44 11.06 -2.12 1.76
C THR A 44 10.12 -2.76 2.78
N VAL A 45 10.69 -3.40 3.79
CA VAL A 45 9.96 -3.90 4.96
C VAL A 45 10.44 -3.14 6.18
N PHE A 46 9.50 -2.66 6.98
CA PHE A 46 9.76 -1.95 8.21
C PHE A 46 9.02 -2.64 9.36
N GLU A 47 9.74 -2.90 10.44
CA GLU A 47 9.17 -3.45 11.67
C GLU A 47 9.00 -2.32 12.68
N ALA A 48 7.75 -2.06 13.05
CA ALA A 48 7.41 -1.04 14.03
C ALA A 48 7.22 -1.66 15.42
N PHE A 49 7.55 -0.89 16.46
CA PHE A 49 7.36 -1.31 17.86
C PHE A 49 5.88 -1.46 18.24
N ASP A 50 5.03 -0.55 17.78
CA ASP A 50 3.58 -0.60 18.00
C ASP A 50 2.81 0.03 16.83
N GLU A 51 1.48 -0.09 16.86
CA GLU A 51 0.58 0.41 15.81
C GLU A 51 0.62 1.95 15.64
N ARG A 52 0.91 2.70 16.70
CA ARG A 52 0.96 4.17 16.66
C ARG A 52 2.25 4.65 16.04
N TYR A 53 3.34 3.96 16.36
CA TYR A 53 4.64 4.18 15.77
C TYR A 53 4.62 3.82 14.28
N GLU A 54 4.04 2.67 13.91
CA GLU A 54 3.82 2.30 12.51
C GLU A 54 3.07 3.39 11.74
N ALA A 55 1.94 3.86 12.28
CA ALA A 55 1.15 4.91 11.63
C ALA A 55 1.88 6.25 11.50
N SER A 56 2.73 6.59 12.47
CA SER A 56 3.55 7.81 12.44
C SER A 56 4.66 7.72 11.40
N GLU A 57 5.34 6.59 11.31
CA GLU A 57 6.36 6.33 10.30
C GLU A 57 5.77 6.32 8.89
N VAL A 58 4.57 5.75 8.69
CA VAL A 58 3.85 5.81 7.41
C VAL A 58 3.56 7.27 7.01
N LEU A 59 3.09 8.10 7.94
CA LEU A 59 2.84 9.53 7.69
C LEU A 59 4.11 10.25 7.25
N GLU A 60 5.21 10.08 7.99
CA GLU A 60 6.47 10.76 7.69
C GLU A 60 7.07 10.26 6.37
N ARG A 61 6.94 8.96 6.06
CA ARG A 61 7.37 8.41 4.78
C ARG A 61 6.57 8.95 3.60
N ILE A 62 5.24 9.12 3.75
CA ILE A 62 4.40 9.77 2.74
C ILE A 62 4.87 11.20 2.50
N ARG A 63 5.10 11.97 3.57
CA ARG A 63 5.58 13.37 3.45
C ARG A 63 6.93 13.44 2.76
N GLN A 64 7.87 12.59 3.14
CA GLN A 64 9.19 12.51 2.53
C GLN A 64 9.09 12.19 1.04
N LEU A 65 8.41 11.10 0.67
CA LEU A 65 8.27 10.68 -0.73
C LEU A 65 7.55 11.72 -1.58
N ARG A 66 6.55 12.39 -1.00
CA ARG A 66 5.83 13.48 -1.65
C ARG A 66 6.77 14.63 -2.03
N THR A 67 7.63 15.04 -1.09
CA THR A 67 8.60 16.13 -1.32
C THR A 67 9.72 15.70 -2.26
N GLU A 68 10.23 14.47 -2.14
CA GLU A 68 11.34 13.97 -2.96
C GLU A 68 10.94 13.72 -4.43
N ASN A 69 9.70 13.30 -4.68
CA ASN A 69 9.25 12.85 -5.99
C ASN A 69 8.14 13.71 -6.62
N ASP A 70 7.83 14.87 -6.03
CA ASP A 70 6.78 15.79 -6.47
C ASP A 70 5.41 15.11 -6.70
N LEU A 71 5.00 14.30 -5.71
CA LEU A 71 3.74 13.55 -5.76
C LEU A 71 2.60 14.29 -5.05
N ASP A 72 1.36 13.88 -5.34
CA ASP A 72 0.18 14.32 -4.61
C ASP A 72 -0.25 13.30 -3.55
N TYR A 73 -0.97 13.72 -2.52
CA TYR A 73 -1.50 12.79 -1.50
C TYR A 73 -2.42 11.69 -2.09
N LYS A 74 -3.02 11.94 -3.25
CA LYS A 74 -3.88 10.97 -3.97
C LYS A 74 -3.09 9.81 -4.59
N ASP A 75 -1.78 9.95 -4.75
CA ASP A 75 -0.91 8.94 -5.35
C ASP A 75 -0.49 7.87 -4.33
N PHE A 76 -0.81 8.08 -3.05
CA PHE A 76 -0.52 7.15 -1.96
C PHE A 76 -1.77 6.38 -1.54
N ALA A 77 -1.61 5.09 -1.31
CA ALA A 77 -2.65 4.23 -0.76
C ALA A 77 -2.09 3.38 0.38
N VAL A 78 -2.81 3.34 1.51
CA VAL A 78 -2.48 2.48 2.66
C VAL A 78 -3.49 1.34 2.69
N MET A 79 -3.00 0.10 2.57
CA MET A 79 -3.83 -1.10 2.58
C MET A 79 -3.62 -1.87 3.88
N TYR A 80 -4.71 -2.33 4.48
CA TYR A 80 -4.70 -3.12 5.72
C TYR A 80 -5.65 -4.31 5.61
N ARG A 81 -5.48 -5.30 6.50
CA ARG A 81 -6.23 -6.56 6.43
C ARG A 81 -7.61 -6.45 7.07
N THR A 82 -7.74 -5.66 8.14
CA THR A 82 -8.98 -5.52 8.90
C THR A 82 -9.31 -4.06 9.19
N ASN A 83 -10.59 -3.72 9.27
CA ASN A 83 -11.04 -2.34 9.51
C ASN A 83 -10.61 -1.78 10.88
N ALA A 84 -10.26 -2.63 11.85
CA ALA A 84 -9.74 -2.17 13.14
C ALA A 84 -8.39 -1.45 13.01
N GLN A 85 -7.57 -1.83 12.03
CA GLN A 85 -6.25 -1.23 11.78
C GLN A 85 -6.34 0.20 11.23
N SER A 86 -7.49 0.63 10.69
CA SER A 86 -7.65 2.00 10.20
C SER A 86 -7.53 3.03 11.32
N ARG A 87 -7.87 2.66 12.56
CA ARG A 87 -7.95 3.60 13.68
C ARG A 87 -6.61 4.29 13.99
N ALA A 88 -5.51 3.54 14.01
CA ALA A 88 -4.18 4.09 14.27
C ALA A 88 -3.74 5.03 13.13
N MET A 89 -4.01 4.64 11.87
CA MET A 89 -3.72 5.44 10.68
C MET A 89 -4.55 6.73 10.64
N GLU A 90 -5.85 6.65 10.90
CA GLU A 90 -6.74 7.81 10.97
C GLU A 90 -6.24 8.80 12.03
N HIS A 91 -5.89 8.32 13.24
CA HIS A 91 -5.36 9.17 14.29
C HIS A 91 -4.03 9.86 13.91
N ALA A 92 -3.15 9.17 13.19
CA ALA A 92 -1.92 9.77 12.70
C ALA A 92 -2.18 10.84 11.62
N PHE A 93 -3.18 10.64 10.76
CA PHE A 93 -3.44 11.51 9.60
C PHE A 93 -4.33 12.72 9.91
N VAL A 94 -5.25 12.60 10.86
CA VAL A 94 -6.18 13.68 11.24
C VAL A 94 -5.42 14.97 11.58
N GLY A 95 -5.79 16.05 10.90
CA GLY A 95 -5.17 17.37 11.06
C GLY A 95 -3.76 17.52 10.47
N LYS A 96 -3.20 16.47 9.89
CA LYS A 96 -1.84 16.46 9.32
C LYS A 96 -1.79 16.27 7.82
N ILE A 97 -2.63 15.40 7.24
CA ILE A 97 -2.76 15.16 5.81
C ILE A 97 -4.22 14.87 5.41
N PRO A 98 -4.64 15.19 4.18
CA PRO A 98 -5.95 14.76 3.68
C PRO A 98 -5.96 13.25 3.44
N TYR A 99 -7.03 12.56 3.85
CA TYR A 99 -7.21 11.14 3.61
C TYR A 99 -8.68 10.80 3.32
N VAL A 100 -8.89 9.67 2.63
CA VAL A 100 -10.21 9.10 2.35
C VAL A 100 -10.20 7.63 2.72
N LEU A 101 -11.20 7.19 3.48
CA LEU A 101 -11.40 5.78 3.78
C LEU A 101 -12.22 5.12 2.65
N VAL A 102 -11.67 4.09 2.01
CA VAL A 102 -12.35 3.34 0.93
C VAL A 102 -12.84 1.99 1.49
N GLY A 103 -14.12 1.68 1.31
CA GLY A 103 -14.71 0.40 1.71
C GLY A 103 -15.12 0.28 3.19
N GLY A 104 -15.12 1.39 3.94
CA GLY A 104 -15.58 1.44 5.33
C GLY A 104 -16.35 2.74 5.65
N VAL A 105 -17.09 2.74 6.76
CA VAL A 105 -17.63 3.97 7.35
C VAL A 105 -16.52 4.59 8.17
N GLY A 106 -16.09 5.82 7.84
CA GLY A 106 -15.03 6.54 8.57
C GLY A 106 -15.21 6.45 10.08
N PHE A 107 -14.15 6.21 10.85
CA PHE A 107 -14.27 6.02 12.30
C PHE A 107 -14.97 7.22 12.96
N TYR A 108 -14.68 8.44 12.49
CA TYR A 108 -15.33 9.68 12.91
C TYR A 108 -16.73 9.95 12.33
N LYS A 109 -17.23 9.11 11.41
CA LYS A 109 -18.63 9.14 10.95
C LYS A 109 -19.52 8.16 11.73
N ARG A 110 -18.98 7.41 12.70
CA ARG A 110 -19.80 6.61 13.61
C ARG A 110 -20.41 7.48 14.69
N ARG A 111 -21.74 7.46 14.74
CA ARG A 111 -22.62 8.26 15.60
C ARG A 111 -22.54 7.90 17.10
N GLU A 112 -21.51 7.19 17.56
CA GLU A 112 -21.39 6.67 18.94
C GLU A 112 -20.20 7.23 19.74
N VAL A 113 -19.58 8.32 19.30
CA VAL A 113 -18.62 9.06 20.14
C VAL A 113 -19.11 10.50 20.30
N ILE A 114 -20.03 10.69 21.25
CA ILE A 114 -20.30 11.95 21.95
C ILE A 114 -20.24 11.61 23.45
#